data_AF-A0AAD8FKF6-F1
#
_entry.id   AF-A0AAD8FKF6-F1
#
_cell.length_a   1.000
_cell.length_b   1.000
_cell.length_c   1.000
_cell.angle_alpha   90.00
_cell.angle_beta   90.00
_cell.angle_gamma   90.00
#
_symmetry.space_group_name_H-M   'P 1'
#
loop_
_entity.id
_entity.type
_entity.pdbx_description
1 polymer ?
#
loop_
_entity_poly.entity_id
_entity_poly.type
_entity_poly.pdbx_seq_one_letter_code
_entity_poly.pdbx_strand_id
1 'polypeptide(L)' 'GKMDVEDLREKMSQSLREGKKIIMVNATCGTTVLGAFDPVAEIADLCEDHHVWLHVD' A
#
# COMPACT_ATOMS: atom_id res chain seq x y z
N GLY A 1 6.18 7.73 10.55
CA GLY A 1 5.65 6.36 10.72
C GLY A 1 4.34 6.17 9.98
N LYS A 2 4.25 6.71 8.77
CA LYS A 2 3.16 6.48 7.83
C LYS A 2 3.78 5.88 6.58
N MET A 3 3.03 5.10 5.84
CA MET A 3 3.43 4.60 4.54
C MET A 3 3.67 5.77 3.58
N ASP A 4 4.72 5.64 2.78
CA ASP A 4 5.02 6.52 1.66
C ASP A 4 4.40 5.92 0.39
N VAL A 5 3.50 6.66 -0.25
CA VAL A 5 2.72 6.21 -1.42
C VAL A 5 3.62 6.06 -2.65
N GLU A 6 4.64 6.89 -2.79
CA GLU A 6 5.54 6.84 -3.95
C GLU A 6 6.49 5.64 -3.84
N ASP A 7 7.03 5.36 -2.65
CA ASP A 7 7.79 4.12 -2.40
C ASP A 7 6.91 2.87 -2.62
N LEU A 8 5.63 2.90 -2.21
CA LEU A 8 4.68 1.82 -2.50
C LEU A 8 4.52 1.61 -4.02
N ARG A 9 4.29 2.69 -4.78
CA ARG A 9 4.15 2.66 -6.26
C ARG A 9 5.39 2.07 -6.93
N GLU A 10 6.59 2.46 -6.49
CA GLU A 10 7.85 1.93 -6.99
C GLU A 10 8.00 0.43 -6.72
N LYS A 11 7.70 -0.02 -5.50
CA LYS A 11 7.75 -1.44 -5.10
C LYS A 11 6.74 -2.31 -5.85
N MET A 12 5.52 -1.80 -6.05
CA MET A 12 4.51 -2.48 -6.85
C MET A 12 5.00 -2.62 -8.30
N SER A 13 5.49 -1.53 -8.89
CA SER A 13 6.03 -1.52 -10.26
C SER A 13 7.21 -2.49 -10.41
N GLN A 14 8.12 -2.54 -9.44
CA GLN A 14 9.22 -3.49 -9.43
C GLN A 14 8.72 -4.93 -9.37
N SER A 15 7.79 -5.23 -8.47
CA SER A 15 7.23 -6.58 -8.32
C SER A 15 6.57 -7.06 -9.60
N LEU A 16 5.84 -6.18 -10.30
CA LEU A 16 5.23 -6.47 -11.59
C LEU A 16 6.30 -6.73 -12.68
N ARG A 17 7.37 -5.93 -12.73
CA ARG A 17 8.50 -6.16 -13.66
C ARG A 17 9.21 -7.49 -13.42
N GLU A 18 9.28 -7.93 -12.18
CA GLU A 18 9.86 -9.23 -11.79
C GLU A 18 8.90 -10.41 -12.04
N GLY A 19 7.70 -10.17 -12.59
CA GLY A 19 6.69 -11.20 -12.85
C GLY A 19 6.04 -11.74 -11.58
N LYS A 20 6.16 -11.03 -10.45
CA LYS A 20 5.54 -11.43 -9.19
C LYS A 20 4.06 -11.03 -9.18
N LYS A 21 3.25 -11.85 -8.51
CA LYS A 21 1.85 -11.54 -8.23
C LYS A 21 1.73 -10.82 -6.89
N ILE A 22 1.21 -9.60 -6.93
CA ILE A 22 0.86 -8.84 -5.72
C ILE A 22 -0.48 -9.38 -5.21
N ILE A 23 -0.53 -9.79 -3.94
CA ILE A 23 -1.72 -10.41 -3.36
C ILE A 23 -2.58 -9.40 -2.58
N MET A 24 -1.96 -8.45 -1.89
CA MET A 24 -2.63 -7.42 -1.10
C MET A 24 -1.69 -6.29 -0.73
N VAL A 25 -2.27 -5.15 -0.35
CA VAL A 25 -1.64 -4.07 0.42
C VAL A 25 -2.33 -4.00 1.79
N ASN A 26 -1.55 -3.77 2.84
CA ASN A 26 -2.05 -3.54 4.21
C ASN A 26 -1.72 -2.10 4.64
N ALA A 27 -2.73 -1.24 4.71
CA ALA A 27 -2.60 0.09 5.29
C ALA A 27 -2.95 0.05 6.79
N THR A 28 -2.25 0.83 7.61
CA THR A 28 -2.50 0.90 9.06
C THR A 28 -3.14 2.23 9.46
N CYS A 29 -4.30 2.18 10.10
CA CYS A 29 -5.07 3.28 10.64
C CYS A 29 -4.86 3.43 12.15
N GLY A 30 -3.61 3.61 12.55
CA GLY A 30 -3.22 3.75 13.96
C GLY A 30 -2.15 2.75 14.35
N THR A 31 -0.91 2.99 13.90
CA THR A 31 0.24 2.16 14.27
C THR A 31 0.40 2.08 15.80
N THR A 32 0.76 0.90 16.31
CA THR A 32 0.74 0.60 17.76
C THR A 32 1.55 1.59 18.62
N VAL A 33 2.71 2.03 18.14
CA VAL A 33 3.63 2.87 18.93
C VAL A 33 3.32 4.36 18.76
N LEU A 34 3.15 4.80 17.50
CA LEU A 34 3.07 6.23 17.17
C LEU A 34 1.64 6.73 16.97
N GLY A 35 0.66 5.82 16.91
CA GLY A 35 -0.73 6.15 16.56
C GLY A 35 -0.85 6.77 15.16
N ALA A 36 0.11 6.50 14.28
CA ALA A 36 0.18 7.12 12.96
C ALA A 36 -0.78 6.43 11.97
N PHE A 37 -1.36 7.24 11.08
CA PHE A 37 -2.32 6.81 10.07
C PHE A 37 -1.72 6.92 8.67
N ASP A 38 -1.79 5.82 7.93
CA ASP A 38 -1.41 5.78 6.52
C ASP A 38 -2.37 6.61 5.66
N PRO A 39 -1.91 7.12 4.49
CA PRO A 39 -2.76 7.85 3.54
C PRO A 39 -3.68 6.88 2.77
N VAL A 40 -4.71 6.35 3.43
CA VAL A 40 -5.57 5.27 2.91
C VAL A 40 -6.24 5.62 1.58
N ALA A 41 -6.68 6.87 1.38
CA ALA A 41 -7.32 7.27 0.12
C ALA A 41 -6.37 7.13 -1.08
N GLU A 42 -5.13 7.64 -0.95
CA GLU A 42 -4.12 7.54 -2.00
C GLU A 42 -3.67 6.10 -2.24
N ILE A 43 -3.59 5.29 -1.18
CA ILE A 43 -3.30 3.85 -1.29
C ILE A 43 -4.45 3.11 -2.00
N ALA A 44 -5.70 3.49 -1.74
CA ALA A 44 -6.88 2.88 -2.38
C ALA A 44 -6.90 3.16 -3.88
N ASP A 45 -6.65 4.40 -4.30
CA ASP A 45 -6.54 4.77 -5.71
C ASP A 45 -5.47 3.92 -6.43
N LEU A 46 -4.30 3.76 -5.80
CA LEU A 46 -3.23 2.92 -6.34
C LEU A 46 -3.59 1.42 -6.39
N CYS A 47 -4.27 0.90 -5.36
CA CYS A 47 -4.71 -0.48 -5.34
C CYS A 47 -5.79 -0.77 -6.39
N GLU A 48 -6.67 0.18 -6.66
CA GLU A 48 -7.70 0.09 -7.70
C GLU A 48 -7.07 0.02 -9.10
N ASP A 49 -6.11 0.90 -9.39
CA ASP A 49 -5.35 0.91 -10.66
C ASP A 49 -4.65 -0.42 -10.97
N HIS A 50 -4.21 -1.13 -9.94
CA HIS A 50 -3.48 -2.40 -10.06
C HIS A 50 -4.33 -3.64 -9.75
N HIS A 51 -5.64 -3.48 -9.48
CA HIS A 51 -6.55 -4.55 -9.05
C HIS A 51 -6.03 -5.38 -7.87
N VAL A 52 -5.46 -4.71 -6.87
CA VAL A 52 -4.90 -5.33 -5.66
C VAL A 52 -5.85 -5.19 -4.49
N TRP A 53 -5.99 -6.24 -3.69
CA TRP A 53 -6.79 -6.19 -2.46
C TRP A 53 -6.17 -5.23 -1.45
N LEU A 54 -6.95 -4.28 -0.94
CA LEU A 54 -6.55 -3.40 0.14
C LEU A 54 -7.20 -3.83 1.45
N HIS A 55 -6.38 -4.19 2.44
CA HIS A 55 -6.78 -4.36 3.82
C HIS A 55 -6.37 -3.11 4.62
N VAL A 56 -7.25 -2.68 5.53
CA VAL A 56 -6.96 -1.62 6.49
C VAL A 56 -7.03 -2.23 7.89
N ASP A 57 -5.91 -2.15 8.61
CA ASP A 57 -5.75 -2.52 10.03
C ASP A 57 -5.97 -1.30 10.93
#